data_AF-A0A4Q2YM74-F1
#
_entry.id   AF-A0A4Q2YM74-F1
#
_cell.length_a   1.000
_cell.length_b   1.000
_cell.length_c   1.000
_cell.angle_alpha   90.00
_cell.angle_beta   90.00
_cell.angle_gamma   90.00
#
_symmetry.space_group_name_H-M   'P 1'
#
loop_
_entity.id
_entity.type
_entity.pdbx_description
1 polymer ?
#
loop_
_entity_poly.entity_id
_entity_poly.type
_entity_poly.pdbx_seq_one_letter_code
_entity_poly.pdbx_strand_id
1 'polypeptide(L)' 'MALKFELVTPARLERSIDVHMVTVPGSEGDFSVLEGHAP' A
#
# COMPACT_ATOMS: atom_id res chain seq x y z
N MET A 1 4.21 5.48 -13.59
CA MET A 1 3.57 6.48 -12.72
C MET A 1 3.65 5.96 -11.30
N ALA A 2 4.12 6.74 -10.32
CA ALA A 2 4.25 6.20 -8.96
C ALA A 2 2.87 5.96 -8.31
N LEU A 3 2.73 4.84 -7.59
CA LEU A 3 1.58 4.53 -6.73
C LEU A 3 1.74 5.30 -5.41
N LYS A 4 0.74 6.10 -5.05
CA LYS A 4 0.72 6.78 -3.76
C LYS A 4 0.31 5.79 -2.66
N PHE A 5 1.22 5.50 -1.74
CA PHE A 5 0.95 4.62 -0.60
C PHE A 5 0.92 5.40 0.71
N GLU A 6 -0.13 5.15 1.50
CA GLU A 6 -0.32 5.76 2.82
C GLU A 6 -0.58 4.68 3.87
N LEU A 7 0.31 4.61 4.87
CA LEU A 7 0.13 3.73 6.03
C LEU A 7 -0.50 4.53 7.17
N VAL A 8 -1.77 4.24 7.43
CA VAL A 8 -2.56 4.90 8.49
C VAL A 8 -2.79 3.96 9.66
N THR A 9 -2.72 4.51 10.86
CA THR A 9 -3.16 3.87 12.11
C THR A 9 -4.31 4.69 12.70
N PRO A 10 -5.07 4.15 13.68
CA PRO A 10 -6.10 4.93 14.37
C PRO A 10 -5.57 6.21 15.04
N ALA A 11 -4.29 6.23 15.42
CA ALA A 11 -3.68 7.38 16.08
C ALA A 11 -3.24 8.47 15.10
N ARG A 12 -2.65 8.09 13.96
CA ARG A 12 -2.10 9.03 12.95
C ARG A 12 -1.68 8.33 11.65
N LEU A 13 -1.32 9.15 10.65
CA LEU A 13 -0.58 8.76 9.45
C LEU A 13 0.90 8.48 9.81
N GLU A 14 1.37 7.25 9.62
CA GLU A 14 2.74 6.85 9.96
C GLU A 14 3.72 7.05 8.80
N ARG A 15 3.27 6.82 7.56
CA ARG A 15 4.07 6.94 6.34
C ARG A 15 3.22 7.38 5.15
N SER A 16 3.80 8.25 4.32
CA SER A 16 3.27 8.61 2.99
C SER A 16 4.45 8.61 2.02
N ILE A 17 4.44 7.68 1.07
CA ILE A 17 5.57 7.44 0.15
C ILE A 17 5.04 7.06 -1.24
N ASP A 18 5.78 7.48 -2.25
CA ASP A 18 5.55 7.10 -3.64
C ASP A 18 6.33 5.82 -3.95
N VAL A 19 5.63 4.76 -4.33
CA VAL A 19 6.18 3.41 -4.52
C VAL A 19 5.77 2.86 -5.88
N HIS A 20 6.46 1.83 -6.35
CA HIS A 20 6.06 1.09 -7.57
C HIS A 20 5.16 -0.11 -7.27
N MET A 21 5.33 -0.71 -6.09
CA MET A 21 4.59 -1.88 -5.63
C MET A 21 4.50 -1.85 -4.10
N VAL A 22 3.39 -2.36 -3.55
CA VAL A 22 3.28 -2.65 -2.11
C VAL A 22 2.86 -4.10 -1.91
N THR A 23 3.44 -4.77 -0.90
CA THR A 23 3.04 -6.11 -0.45
C THR A 23 2.61 -6.02 1.01
N VAL A 24 1.42 -6.51 1.31
CA VAL A 24 0.78 -6.47 2.63
C VAL A 24 0.46 -7.89 3.08
N PRO A 25 0.84 -8.29 4.30
CA PRO A 25 0.45 -9.59 4.83
C PRO A 25 -1.05 -9.61 5.13
N GLY A 26 -1.78 -10.55 4.52
CA GLY A 26 -3.20 -10.79 4.73
C GLY A 26 -3.47 -12.13 5.42
N SER A 27 -4.71 -12.36 5.84
CA SER A 27 -5.14 -13.62 6.48
C SER A 27 -5.07 -14.83 5.55
N GLU A 28 -5.14 -14.61 4.24
CA GLU A 28 -5.09 -15.66 3.21
C GLU A 28 -3.70 -15.75 2.53
N GLY A 29 -2.74 -14.95 2.98
CA GLY A 29 -1.40 -14.83 2.39
C GLY A 29 -1.04 -13.39 2.03
N ASP A 30 0.05 -13.24 1.28
CA ASP A 30 0.57 -11.92 0.90
C ASP A 30 -0.26 -11.30 -0.23
N PHE A 31 -0.71 -10.06 -0.03
CA PHE A 31 -1.46 -9.27 -1.01
C PHE A 31 -0.55 -8.21 -1.63
N SER A 32 -0.39 -8.21 -2.95
CA SER A 32 0.48 -7.26 -3.64
C SER A 32 -0.27 -6.39 -4.64
N VAL A 33 -0.01 -5.08 -4.62
CA VAL A 33 -0.60 -4.08 -5.51
C VAL A 33 0.50 -3.35 -6.27
N LEU A 34 0.37 -3.32 -7.60
CA LEU A 34 1.26 -2.63 -8.53
C LEU A 34 0.65 -1.31 -9.02
N GLU A 35 1.48 -0.46 -9.62
CA GLU A 35 0.99 0.72 -10.35
C GLU A 35 -0.04 0.32 -11.43
N GLY A 36 -1.22 0.96 -11.43
CA GLY A 36 -2.29 0.70 -12.40
C GLY A 36 -3.29 -0.41 -12.03
N HIS A 37 -3.27 -0.91 -10.79
CA HIS A 37 -4.31 -1.82 -10.29
C HIS A 37 -5.70 -1.16 -10.31
N ALA A 38 -6.72 -1.91 -10.72
CA ALA A 38 -8.11 -1.44 -10.72
C ALA A 38 -8.63 -1.19 -9.30
N PRO A 39 -9.47 -0.16 -9.08
CA PRO A 39 -10.00 0.17 -7.75
C PRO A 39 -11.00 -0.86 -7.21
#